data_AF-W2S4A2-F1
#
_entry.id   AF-W2S4A2-F1
#
_cell.length_a   1.000
_cell.length_b   1.000
_cell.length_c   1.000
_cell.angle_alpha   90.00
_cell.angle_beta   90.00
_cell.angle_gamma   90.00
#
_symmetry.space_group_name_H-M   'P 1'
#
loop_
_entity.id
_entity.type
_entity.pdbx_description
1 polymer ?
#
loop_
_entity_poly.entity_id
_entity_poly.type
_entity_poly.pdbx_seq_one_letter_code
_entity_poly.pdbx_strand_id
1 'polypeptide(L)'
;MLPRRRLFSFVVTALVICVFCATYDRHAVSTSLRTTTEQAAPDDEASRICKRHRFQPFLNPGARKVYDLFMIDTELDLLEIRLNTLDSVVDYFVIIESAQSFTKVAKPLYVSENLGRFDKFKDKIILHVIDFTNFGNTSEWELESYSRNALYTEVFPTLKDSQRPTHGDVILLSDIDEIPKPETITFLKACQFPERTTIESNFYYYSFQWKHDGKRWLHPQATFFQGDRTILPQDLRGSAGAQSRVIYDGAWHCSSCFSTVAEVQKKLESFSHQEFNQPVFKDPAQIVRRFRNGVDIAERPLEKYSRIENNRDLPSYLKDNPGKFPWFISRDAPNANFLDFEGEGAKSLEEWVGPTPVVWPQ
;
A
#
# COMPACT_ATOMS: atom_id res chain seq x y z
N MET A 1 42.52 20.57 60.62
CA MET A 1 43.25 21.60 59.85
C MET A 1 43.31 21.17 58.38
N LEU A 2 42.63 21.92 57.50
CA LEU A 2 42.88 21.95 56.04
C LEU A 2 44.26 22.60 55.75
N PRO A 3 44.78 22.68 54.51
CA PRO A 3 44.81 21.73 53.38
C PRO A 3 46.18 21.74 52.64
N ARG A 4 46.37 20.93 51.58
CA ARG A 4 46.83 21.43 50.26
C ARG A 4 46.77 20.38 49.15
N ARG A 5 46.07 20.78 48.08
CA ARG A 5 45.93 20.12 46.77
C ARG A 5 47.23 20.13 45.97
N ARG A 6 47.46 19.11 45.13
CA ARG A 6 48.10 19.26 43.82
C ARG A 6 47.30 18.47 42.77
N LEU A 7 46.81 19.22 41.78
CA LEU A 7 46.11 18.73 40.59
C LEU A 7 47.11 18.03 39.67
N PHE A 8 46.76 16.83 39.19
CA PHE A 8 47.33 16.27 37.97
C PHE A 8 46.35 16.55 36.83
N SER A 9 46.82 17.29 35.83
CA SER A 9 46.09 17.63 34.62
C SER A 9 46.17 16.46 33.63
N PHE A 10 45.05 15.77 33.40
CA PHE A 10 44.93 14.81 32.31
C PHE A 10 44.57 15.57 31.03
N VAL A 11 45.49 15.57 30.07
CA VAL A 11 45.24 15.99 28.69
C VAL A 11 44.45 14.87 28.02
N VAL A 12 43.15 15.08 27.80
CA VAL A 12 42.32 14.21 26.96
C VAL A 12 42.24 14.87 25.58
N THR A 13 42.96 14.29 24.63
CA THR A 13 42.92 14.66 23.21
C THR A 13 41.55 14.25 22.65
N ALA A 14 40.65 15.20 22.46
CA ALA A 14 39.39 14.99 21.76
C ALA A 14 39.65 14.88 20.25
N LEU A 15 39.61 13.65 19.73
CA LEU A 15 39.63 13.35 18.31
C LEU A 15 38.21 13.62 17.77
N VAL A 16 38.02 14.79 17.15
CA VAL A 16 36.78 15.11 16.42
C VAL A 16 36.80 14.30 15.12
N ILE A 17 36.10 13.17 15.13
CA ILE A 17 35.74 12.45 13.91
C ILE A 17 34.64 13.27 13.24
N CYS A 18 35.01 13.99 12.17
CA CYS A 18 34.06 14.52 11.21
C CYS A 18 33.31 13.36 10.54
N VAL A 19 32.18 12.96 11.13
CA VAL A 19 31.18 12.16 10.42
C VAL A 19 30.60 13.08 9.35
N PHE A 20 30.97 12.82 8.10
CA PHE A 20 30.23 13.33 6.95
C PHE A 20 28.79 12.83 7.09
N CYS A 21 27.91 13.71 7.58
CA CYS A 21 26.48 13.60 7.34
C CYS A 21 26.29 13.67 5.82
N ALA A 22 26.16 12.51 5.19
CA ALA A 22 25.56 12.43 3.87
C ALA A 22 24.16 13.04 4.00
N THR A 23 24.00 14.24 3.48
CA THR A 23 22.71 14.91 3.33
C THR A 23 21.87 14.01 2.43
N TYR A 24 20.95 13.24 3.04
CA TYR A 24 19.86 12.63 2.31
C TYR A 24 19.12 13.76 1.61
N ASP A 25 19.23 13.77 0.29
CA ASP A 25 18.68 14.83 -0.54
C ASP A 25 17.16 14.73 -0.53
N ARG A 26 16.53 15.41 0.45
CA ARG A 26 15.08 15.47 0.64
C ARG A 26 14.49 16.23 -0.54
N HIS A 27 13.89 15.51 -1.48
CA HIS A 27 13.09 16.12 -2.54
C HIS A 27 11.63 15.77 -2.28
N ALA A 28 10.88 16.72 -1.71
CA ALA A 28 9.45 16.60 -1.55
C ALA A 28 8.78 16.72 -2.93
N VAL A 29 8.09 15.66 -3.37
CA VAL A 29 7.14 15.70 -4.49
C VAL A 29 5.78 16.04 -3.89
N SER A 30 5.65 17.23 -3.30
CA SER A 30 4.35 17.75 -2.87
C SER A 30 4.17 19.12 -3.48
N THR A 31 3.53 19.15 -4.64
CA THR A 31 2.97 20.37 -5.20
C THR A 31 1.82 19.95 -6.10
N SER A 32 0.61 20.29 -5.66
CA SER A 32 -0.66 20.17 -6.40
C SER A 32 -0.45 20.42 -7.90
N LEU A 33 -0.54 19.35 -8.69
CA LEU A 33 -0.62 19.41 -10.15
C LEU A 33 -1.97 20.04 -10.51
N ARG A 34 -2.01 21.36 -10.63
CA ARG A 34 -3.11 22.04 -11.32
C ARG A 34 -2.91 21.80 -12.81
N THR A 35 -3.85 21.07 -13.40
CA THR A 35 -3.97 20.84 -14.84
C THR A 35 -4.22 22.18 -15.53
N THR A 36 -3.21 22.73 -16.20
CA THR A 36 -3.40 23.78 -17.20
C THR A 36 -3.76 23.09 -18.51
N THR A 37 -4.99 23.32 -18.98
CA THR A 37 -5.52 22.87 -20.26
C THR A 37 -4.86 23.62 -21.43
N GLU A 38 -3.66 23.19 -21.80
CA GLU A 38 -3.05 23.40 -23.12
C GLU A 38 -2.42 22.06 -23.51
N GLN A 39 -2.88 21.45 -24.61
CA GLN A 39 -2.38 20.17 -25.10
C GLN A 39 -0.94 20.34 -25.64
N ALA A 40 0.04 20.24 -24.73
CA ALA A 40 1.44 20.13 -25.08
C ALA A 40 1.72 18.76 -25.72
N ALA A 41 2.71 18.68 -26.62
CA ALA A 41 3.19 17.40 -27.13
C ALA A 41 3.71 16.54 -25.95
N PRO A 42 3.57 15.20 -25.99
CA PRO A 42 3.94 14.32 -24.88
C PRO A 42 5.39 14.53 -24.36
N ASP A 43 6.33 14.83 -25.26
CA ASP A 43 7.73 15.05 -24.92
C ASP A 43 7.99 16.39 -24.20
N ASP A 44 7.20 17.43 -24.52
CA ASP A 44 7.26 18.73 -23.85
C ASP A 44 6.64 18.65 -22.44
N GLU A 45 5.54 17.89 -22.31
CA GLU A 45 4.96 17.57 -21.01
C GLU A 45 5.91 16.77 -20.13
N ALA A 46 6.50 15.69 -20.65
CA ALA A 46 7.47 14.89 -19.90
C ALA A 46 8.67 15.74 -19.47
N SER A 47 9.21 16.58 -20.36
CA SER A 47 10.30 17.51 -20.05
C SER A 47 9.95 18.45 -18.89
N ARG A 48 8.75 19.01 -18.89
CA ARG A 48 8.25 19.89 -17.82
C ARG A 48 8.08 19.16 -16.50
N ILE A 49 7.48 17.97 -16.49
CA ILE A 49 7.28 17.15 -15.28
C ILE A 49 8.64 16.76 -14.70
N CYS A 50 9.54 16.18 -15.50
CA CYS A 50 10.82 15.69 -15.00
C CYS A 50 11.72 16.82 -14.51
N LYS A 51 11.79 17.95 -15.23
CA LYS A 51 12.58 19.12 -14.83
C LYS A 51 12.14 19.68 -13.49
N ARG A 52 10.83 19.75 -13.23
CA ARG A 52 10.28 20.20 -11.94
C ARG A 52 10.78 19.37 -10.76
N HIS A 53 10.97 18.07 -10.97
CA HIS A 53 11.42 17.13 -9.96
C HIS A 53 12.92 16.81 -10.03
N ARG A 54 13.67 17.50 -10.91
CA ARG A 54 15.11 17.31 -11.15
C ARG A 54 15.46 15.91 -11.69
N PHE A 55 14.61 15.37 -12.53
CA PHE A 55 14.83 14.15 -13.29
C PHE A 55 15.00 14.43 -14.78
N GLN A 56 15.62 13.48 -15.47
CA GLN A 56 15.68 13.49 -16.93
C GLN A 56 14.43 12.82 -17.51
N PRO A 57 13.90 13.29 -18.65
CA PRO A 57 12.85 12.60 -19.37
C PRO A 57 13.29 11.19 -19.78
N PHE A 58 12.35 10.25 -19.73
CA PHE A 58 12.52 8.95 -20.36
C PHE A 58 12.40 9.10 -21.88
N LEU A 59 13.12 8.28 -22.64
CA LEU A 59 13.05 8.31 -24.09
C LEU A 59 11.70 7.72 -24.55
N ASN A 60 10.93 8.44 -25.37
CA ASN A 60 9.62 8.02 -25.88
C ASN A 60 8.62 7.64 -24.76
N PRO A 61 8.29 8.56 -23.83
CA PRO A 61 7.42 8.28 -22.69
C PRO A 61 6.01 7.82 -23.10
N GLY A 62 5.54 8.21 -24.29
CA GLY A 62 4.25 7.78 -24.83
C GLY A 62 4.16 6.28 -25.18
N ALA A 63 5.30 5.61 -25.39
CA ALA A 63 5.37 4.18 -25.68
C ALA A 63 5.71 3.32 -24.45
N ARG A 64 6.07 3.95 -23.31
CA ARG A 64 6.46 3.27 -22.08
C ARG A 64 5.24 2.73 -21.36
N LYS A 65 5.21 1.44 -21.08
CA LYS A 65 4.08 0.78 -20.41
C LYS A 65 4.22 0.81 -18.90
N VAL A 66 3.09 0.75 -18.21
CA VAL A 66 3.01 0.62 -16.76
C VAL A 66 2.28 -0.67 -16.41
N TYR A 67 2.96 -1.52 -15.65
CA TYR A 67 2.42 -2.74 -15.07
C TYR A 67 2.20 -2.53 -13.58
N ASP A 68 0.96 -2.68 -13.13
CA ASP A 68 0.56 -2.57 -11.73
C ASP A 68 0.38 -3.97 -11.12
N LEU A 69 1.33 -4.41 -10.31
CA LEU A 69 1.40 -5.77 -9.77
C LEU A 69 0.94 -5.78 -8.31
N PHE A 70 -0.08 -6.59 -8.01
CA PHE A 70 -0.57 -6.77 -6.65
C PHE A 70 -1.27 -8.12 -6.44
N MET A 71 -1.37 -8.53 -5.19
CA MET A 71 -2.15 -9.69 -4.75
C MET A 71 -3.48 -9.23 -4.17
N ILE A 72 -4.49 -10.09 -4.23
CA ILE A 72 -5.83 -9.80 -3.70
C ILE A 72 -6.44 -11.03 -3.01
N ASP A 73 -7.28 -10.77 -2.00
CA ASP A 73 -8.15 -11.77 -1.40
C ASP A 73 -9.63 -11.36 -1.56
N THR A 74 -10.24 -10.77 -0.54
CA THR A 74 -11.68 -10.45 -0.54
C THR A 74 -11.98 -9.03 -1.02
N GLU A 75 -10.95 -8.20 -1.22
CA GLU A 75 -11.03 -6.74 -1.36
C GLU A 75 -11.57 -6.24 -2.73
N LEU A 76 -12.69 -6.80 -3.22
CA LEU A 76 -13.26 -6.48 -4.54
C LEU A 76 -13.65 -5.00 -4.71
N ASP A 77 -14.07 -4.32 -3.64
CA ASP A 77 -14.41 -2.90 -3.70
C ASP A 77 -13.17 -2.01 -3.79
N LEU A 78 -12.06 -2.38 -3.12
CA LEU A 78 -10.76 -1.71 -3.33
C LEU A 78 -10.26 -1.96 -4.75
N LEU A 79 -10.43 -3.16 -5.29
CA LEU A 79 -10.09 -3.45 -6.69
C LEU A 79 -10.88 -2.54 -7.63
N GLU A 80 -12.18 -2.39 -7.42
CA GLU A 80 -13.01 -1.51 -8.23
C GLU A 80 -12.55 -0.03 -8.16
N ILE A 81 -12.24 0.46 -6.95
CA ILE A 81 -11.70 1.81 -6.74
C ILE A 81 -10.35 1.97 -7.44
N ARG A 82 -9.45 1.01 -7.27
CA ARG A 82 -8.09 1.03 -7.85
C ARG A 82 -8.15 1.05 -9.37
N LEU A 83 -8.86 0.10 -9.99
CA LEU A 83 -8.97 -0.01 -11.45
C LEU A 83 -9.53 1.27 -12.07
N ASN A 84 -10.61 1.83 -11.50
CA ASN A 84 -11.19 3.06 -12.02
C ASN A 84 -10.29 4.29 -11.78
N THR A 85 -9.58 4.36 -10.66
CA THR A 85 -8.69 5.48 -10.34
C THR A 85 -7.46 5.50 -11.26
N LEU A 86 -6.96 4.32 -11.63
CA LEU A 86 -5.71 4.15 -12.38
C LEU A 86 -5.89 3.89 -13.87
N ASP A 87 -7.13 3.75 -14.34
CA ASP A 87 -7.48 3.38 -15.72
C ASP A 87 -6.69 4.16 -16.78
N SER A 88 -6.60 5.49 -16.64
CA SER A 88 -5.97 6.34 -17.64
C SER A 88 -4.44 6.30 -17.65
N VAL A 89 -3.80 5.74 -16.61
CA VAL A 89 -2.35 5.82 -16.40
C VAL A 89 -1.67 4.45 -16.29
N VAL A 90 -2.44 3.37 -16.12
CA VAL A 90 -1.96 1.99 -16.10
C VAL A 90 -2.33 1.28 -17.39
N ASP A 91 -1.34 0.60 -17.97
CA ASP A 91 -1.52 -0.19 -19.19
C ASP A 91 -2.02 -1.61 -18.86
N TYR A 92 -1.47 -2.24 -17.82
CA TYR A 92 -1.90 -3.58 -17.37
C TYR A 92 -1.93 -3.73 -15.84
N PHE A 93 -3.00 -4.34 -15.33
CA PHE A 93 -3.14 -4.75 -13.94
C PHE A 93 -2.81 -6.24 -13.83
N VAL A 94 -1.68 -6.56 -13.21
CA VAL A 94 -1.21 -7.93 -13.03
C VAL A 94 -1.63 -8.38 -11.62
N ILE A 95 -2.62 -9.26 -11.59
CA ILE A 95 -3.32 -9.64 -10.37
C ILE A 95 -3.04 -11.10 -10.08
N ILE A 96 -2.63 -11.40 -8.84
CA ILE A 96 -2.57 -12.76 -8.35
C ILE A 96 -3.66 -13.02 -7.33
N GLU A 97 -4.32 -14.17 -7.52
CA GLU A 97 -5.28 -14.76 -6.61
C GLU A 97 -4.88 -16.23 -6.33
N SER A 98 -5.39 -16.81 -5.25
CA SER A 98 -5.22 -18.22 -4.92
C SER A 98 -6.52 -18.80 -4.37
N ALA A 99 -6.75 -20.09 -4.60
CA ALA A 99 -7.87 -20.85 -4.02
C ALA A 99 -7.61 -21.26 -2.55
N GLN A 100 -6.46 -20.88 -1.99
CA GLN A 100 -6.08 -21.13 -0.60
C GLN A 100 -5.52 -19.86 0.03
N SER A 101 -5.77 -19.63 1.32
CA SER A 101 -5.09 -18.58 2.10
C SER A 101 -3.62 -18.93 2.35
N PHE A 102 -2.83 -18.00 2.90
CA PHE A 102 -1.47 -18.31 3.36
C PHE A 102 -1.46 -19.30 4.54
N THR A 103 -2.57 -19.40 5.27
CA THR A 103 -2.82 -20.45 6.28
C THR A 103 -3.39 -21.75 5.69
N LYS A 104 -3.43 -21.89 4.35
CA LYS A 104 -3.89 -23.07 3.58
C LYS A 104 -5.38 -23.42 3.78
N VAL A 105 -6.18 -22.45 4.23
CA VAL A 105 -7.63 -22.59 4.27
C VAL A 105 -8.18 -22.38 2.87
N ALA A 106 -8.97 -23.32 2.39
CA ALA A 106 -9.63 -23.21 1.09
C ALA A 106 -10.53 -21.97 1.02
N LYS A 107 -10.48 -21.24 -0.09
CA LYS A 107 -11.26 -20.03 -0.33
C LYS A 107 -11.75 -19.96 -1.78
N PRO A 108 -12.90 -19.29 -2.03
CA PRO A 108 -13.31 -18.97 -3.40
C PRO A 108 -12.26 -18.14 -4.14
N LEU A 109 -12.29 -18.23 -5.46
CA LEU A 109 -11.54 -17.33 -6.32
C LEU A 109 -12.39 -16.08 -6.55
N TYR A 110 -12.40 -15.17 -5.55
CA TYR A 110 -13.21 -13.95 -5.54
C TYR A 110 -13.13 -13.13 -6.82
N VAL A 111 -11.93 -12.87 -7.35
CA VAL A 111 -11.80 -12.11 -8.60
C VAL A 111 -12.31 -12.93 -9.76
N SER A 112 -11.89 -14.19 -9.88
CA SER A 112 -12.29 -15.08 -10.98
C SER A 112 -13.81 -15.24 -11.08
N GLU A 113 -14.49 -15.43 -9.95
CA GLU A 113 -15.95 -15.59 -9.86
C GLU A 113 -16.71 -14.27 -10.10
N ASN A 114 -16.03 -13.13 -10.01
CA ASN A 114 -16.63 -11.80 -10.14
C ASN A 114 -16.04 -10.98 -11.31
N LEU A 115 -15.35 -11.60 -12.27
CA LEU A 115 -14.71 -10.90 -13.40
C LEU A 115 -15.66 -9.98 -14.17
N GLY A 116 -16.95 -10.35 -14.27
CA GLY A 116 -17.97 -9.52 -14.91
C GLY A 116 -18.15 -8.13 -14.28
N ARG A 117 -17.81 -7.95 -13.00
CA ARG A 117 -17.77 -6.61 -12.34
C ARG A 117 -16.73 -5.69 -12.97
N PHE A 118 -15.72 -6.24 -13.63
CA PHE A 118 -14.54 -5.55 -14.13
C PHE A 118 -14.41 -5.60 -15.66
N ASP A 119 -15.49 -5.90 -16.38
CA ASP A 119 -15.52 -6.03 -17.85
C ASP A 119 -14.93 -4.81 -18.58
N LYS A 120 -15.09 -3.61 -18.03
CA LYS A 120 -14.48 -2.38 -18.54
C LYS A 120 -12.95 -2.49 -18.70
N PHE A 121 -12.31 -3.29 -17.85
CA PHE A 121 -10.86 -3.43 -17.76
C PHE A 121 -10.36 -4.78 -18.27
N LYS A 122 -11.20 -5.60 -18.90
CA LYS A 122 -10.86 -6.97 -19.31
C LYS A 122 -9.59 -7.06 -20.17
N ASP A 123 -9.33 -6.06 -21.00
CA ASP A 123 -8.17 -6.02 -21.89
C ASP A 123 -6.88 -5.57 -21.16
N LYS A 124 -7.02 -5.04 -19.94
CA LYS A 124 -5.93 -4.59 -19.07
C LYS A 124 -5.65 -5.55 -17.91
N ILE A 125 -6.64 -6.33 -17.48
CA ILE A 125 -6.47 -7.29 -16.38
C ILE A 125 -5.74 -8.54 -16.88
N ILE A 126 -4.64 -8.86 -16.21
CA ILE A 126 -3.89 -10.10 -16.36
C ILE A 126 -4.01 -10.84 -15.03
N LEU A 127 -4.94 -11.79 -14.97
CA LEU A 127 -5.21 -12.58 -13.76
C LEU A 127 -4.43 -13.90 -13.80
N HIS A 128 -3.71 -14.18 -12.72
CA HIS A 128 -3.02 -15.45 -12.51
C HIS A 128 -3.49 -16.10 -11.21
N VAL A 129 -3.81 -17.39 -11.28
CA VAL A 129 -4.26 -18.16 -10.12
C VAL A 129 -3.13 -19.08 -9.70
N ILE A 130 -2.66 -18.93 -8.46
CA ILE A 130 -1.69 -19.83 -7.87
C ILE A 130 -2.41 -21.02 -7.23
N ASP A 131 -1.86 -22.21 -7.45
CA ASP A 131 -2.25 -23.44 -6.74
C ASP A 131 -1.21 -23.81 -5.68
N PHE A 132 -1.59 -23.71 -4.40
CA PHE A 132 -0.73 -24.08 -3.28
C PHE A 132 -0.72 -25.57 -2.93
N THR A 133 -1.42 -26.44 -3.69
CA THR A 133 -1.56 -27.87 -3.38
C THR A 133 -0.22 -28.59 -3.17
N ASN A 134 0.84 -28.18 -3.88
CA ASN A 134 2.16 -28.82 -3.80
C ASN A 134 3.15 -28.15 -2.82
N PHE A 135 2.70 -27.19 -2.00
CA PHE A 135 3.57 -26.38 -1.13
C PHE A 135 3.80 -26.99 0.26
N GLY A 136 3.46 -28.26 0.49
CA GLY A 136 3.84 -29.03 1.68
C GLY A 136 3.71 -28.26 3.00
N ASN A 137 4.81 -28.17 3.77
CA ASN A 137 4.88 -27.45 5.06
C ASN A 137 5.51 -26.05 4.96
N THR A 138 5.39 -25.38 3.81
CA THR A 138 5.83 -23.98 3.64
C THR A 138 5.06 -23.04 4.56
N SER A 139 5.76 -22.06 5.15
CA SER A 139 5.20 -21.05 6.06
C SER A 139 4.38 -19.98 5.34
N GLU A 140 3.56 -19.24 6.08
CA GLU A 140 2.71 -18.15 5.56
C GLU A 140 3.55 -17.08 4.84
N TRP A 141 4.68 -16.70 5.42
CA TRP A 141 5.61 -15.71 4.87
C TRP A 141 6.29 -16.17 3.58
N GLU A 142 6.60 -17.46 3.48
CA GLU A 142 7.18 -18.05 2.27
C GLU A 142 6.14 -18.14 1.15
N LEU A 143 4.88 -18.48 1.45
CA LEU A 143 3.78 -18.46 0.49
C LEU A 143 3.50 -17.05 -0.02
N GLU A 144 3.54 -16.06 0.86
CA GLU A 144 3.38 -14.65 0.51
C GLU A 144 4.52 -14.16 -0.38
N SER A 145 5.77 -14.50 -0.03
CA SER A 145 6.96 -14.18 -0.81
C SER A 145 6.94 -14.83 -2.20
N TYR A 146 6.53 -16.10 -2.27
CA TYR A 146 6.34 -16.82 -3.51
C TYR A 146 5.29 -16.12 -4.38
N SER A 147 4.13 -15.79 -3.80
CA SER A 147 3.02 -15.17 -4.52
C SER A 147 3.41 -13.82 -5.10
N ARG A 148 4.18 -13.00 -4.36
CA ARG A 148 4.73 -11.77 -4.92
C ARG A 148 5.67 -12.04 -6.08
N ASN A 149 6.61 -12.98 -5.94
CA ASN A 149 7.56 -13.27 -7.02
C ASN A 149 6.87 -13.84 -8.25
N ALA A 150 5.81 -14.63 -8.10
CA ALA A 150 5.02 -15.19 -9.20
C ALA A 150 4.43 -14.11 -10.11
N LEU A 151 4.12 -12.90 -9.59
CA LEU A 151 3.69 -11.74 -10.40
C LEU A 151 4.67 -11.43 -11.53
N TYR A 152 5.95 -11.75 -11.34
CA TYR A 152 6.98 -11.63 -12.35
C TYR A 152 7.38 -12.99 -12.94
N THR A 153 7.78 -13.95 -12.12
CA THR A 153 8.41 -15.19 -12.58
C THR A 153 7.47 -16.14 -13.31
N GLU A 154 6.18 -16.08 -13.04
CA GLU A 154 5.17 -16.92 -13.72
C GLU A 154 4.38 -16.11 -14.73
N VAL A 155 3.99 -14.86 -14.42
CA VAL A 155 3.14 -14.08 -15.30
C VAL A 155 3.89 -13.47 -16.47
N PHE A 156 5.01 -12.77 -16.24
CA PHE A 156 5.70 -12.02 -17.31
C PHE A 156 6.16 -12.90 -18.49
N PRO A 157 6.65 -14.14 -18.28
CA PRO A 157 6.97 -15.05 -19.39
C PRO A 157 5.78 -15.43 -20.28
N THR A 158 4.55 -15.31 -19.79
CA THR A 158 3.35 -15.64 -20.56
C THR A 158 2.84 -14.48 -21.42
N LEU A 159 3.33 -13.26 -21.20
CA LEU A 159 2.84 -12.05 -21.86
C LEU A 159 3.32 -11.96 -23.31
N LYS A 160 2.38 -11.70 -24.22
CA LYS A 160 2.60 -11.69 -25.67
C LYS A 160 2.16 -10.36 -26.28
N ASP A 161 2.61 -10.11 -27.51
CA ASP A 161 2.17 -8.98 -28.33
C ASP A 161 2.22 -7.64 -27.58
N SER A 162 1.12 -6.90 -27.51
CA SER A 162 1.04 -5.61 -26.80
C SER A 162 1.33 -5.72 -25.30
N GLN A 163 1.06 -6.89 -24.68
CA GLN A 163 1.30 -7.14 -23.26
C GLN A 163 2.76 -7.42 -22.94
N ARG A 164 3.58 -7.82 -23.93
CA ARG A 164 4.97 -8.19 -23.71
C ARG A 164 5.80 -7.00 -23.23
N PRO A 165 6.46 -7.03 -22.07
CA PRO A 165 7.23 -5.90 -21.55
C PRO A 165 8.47 -5.61 -22.39
N THR A 166 8.86 -4.35 -22.41
CA THR A 166 10.04 -3.82 -23.09
C THR A 166 10.96 -3.11 -22.10
N HIS A 167 12.26 -3.03 -22.43
CA HIS A 167 13.25 -2.50 -21.50
C HIS A 167 12.89 -1.06 -21.07
N GLY A 168 12.81 -0.85 -19.76
CA GLY A 168 12.45 0.43 -19.16
C GLY A 168 10.97 0.58 -18.81
N ASP A 169 10.07 -0.32 -19.24
CA ASP A 169 8.67 -0.28 -18.81
C ASP A 169 8.55 -0.27 -17.29
N VAL A 170 7.60 0.50 -16.75
CA VAL A 170 7.43 0.70 -15.31
C VAL A 170 6.77 -0.52 -14.70
N ILE A 171 7.32 -1.01 -13.60
CA ILE A 171 6.74 -2.07 -12.78
C ILE A 171 6.46 -1.47 -11.40
N LEU A 172 5.19 -1.42 -11.03
CA LEU A 172 4.73 -1.04 -9.70
C LEU A 172 4.41 -2.31 -8.92
N LEU A 173 4.87 -2.38 -7.68
CA LEU A 173 4.54 -3.45 -6.76
C LEU A 173 3.86 -2.88 -5.52
N SER A 174 2.66 -3.35 -5.24
CA SER A 174 1.89 -2.93 -4.08
C SER A 174 1.08 -4.07 -3.49
N ASP A 175 0.56 -3.86 -2.28
CA ASP A 175 -0.62 -4.58 -1.82
C ASP A 175 -1.90 -3.88 -2.37
N ILE A 176 -3.06 -4.56 -2.36
CA ILE A 176 -4.30 -4.03 -2.97
C ILE A 176 -4.77 -2.71 -2.32
N ASP A 177 -4.52 -2.55 -1.02
CA ASP A 177 -4.87 -1.40 -0.20
C ASP A 177 -3.88 -0.22 -0.33
N GLU A 178 -2.80 -0.38 -1.09
CA GLU A 178 -1.78 0.63 -1.38
C GLU A 178 -1.97 1.20 -2.80
N ILE A 179 -2.83 2.20 -2.98
CA ILE A 179 -3.20 2.77 -4.28
C ILE A 179 -2.26 3.93 -4.65
N PRO A 180 -1.40 3.80 -5.68
CA PRO A 180 -0.61 4.92 -6.18
C PRO A 180 -1.49 6.08 -6.64
N LYS A 181 -1.00 7.32 -6.48
CA LYS A 181 -1.67 8.48 -7.08
C LYS A 181 -1.43 8.50 -8.61
N PRO A 182 -2.43 8.81 -9.44
CA PRO A 182 -2.24 8.88 -10.90
C PRO A 182 -1.08 9.80 -11.33
N GLU A 183 -0.86 10.87 -10.58
CA GLU A 183 0.24 11.81 -10.78
C GLU A 183 1.62 11.16 -10.59
N THR A 184 1.74 10.26 -9.61
CA THR A 184 2.97 9.49 -9.37
C THR A 184 3.25 8.53 -10.50
N ILE A 185 2.23 7.85 -11.03
CA ILE A 185 2.37 6.96 -12.19
C ILE A 185 2.76 7.76 -13.44
N THR A 186 2.12 8.91 -13.65
CA THR A 186 2.44 9.82 -14.76
C THR A 186 3.90 10.28 -14.70
N PHE A 187 4.39 10.62 -13.50
CA PHE A 187 5.79 10.95 -13.27
C PHE A 187 6.73 9.77 -13.60
N LEU A 188 6.42 8.57 -13.11
CA LEU A 188 7.24 7.38 -13.37
C LEU A 188 7.27 7.01 -14.85
N LYS A 189 6.15 7.20 -15.58
CA LYS A 189 6.08 6.99 -17.02
C LYS A 189 6.93 8.01 -17.77
N ALA A 190 6.86 9.28 -17.38
CA ALA A 190 7.55 10.39 -18.05
C ALA A 190 9.06 10.44 -17.81
N CYS A 191 9.54 10.01 -16.63
CA CYS A 191 10.90 10.31 -16.17
C CYS A 191 11.77 9.07 -16.03
N GLN A 192 13.08 9.24 -16.19
CA GLN A 192 14.06 8.27 -15.69
C GLN A 192 14.03 8.31 -14.15
N PHE A 193 14.00 7.15 -13.50
CA PHE A 193 14.03 7.03 -12.04
C PHE A 193 14.95 5.87 -11.63
N PRO A 194 15.47 5.86 -10.38
CA PRO A 194 16.35 4.80 -9.91
C PRO A 194 15.65 3.44 -9.83
N GLU A 195 16.42 2.38 -10.07
CA GLU A 195 15.94 0.98 -10.10
C GLU A 195 15.11 0.59 -8.87
N ARG A 196 15.48 1.10 -7.69
CA ARG A 196 14.69 0.99 -6.45
C ARG A 196 14.10 2.35 -6.10
N THR A 197 12.79 2.49 -6.28
CA THR A 197 12.05 3.69 -5.90
C THR A 197 10.92 3.35 -4.95
N THR A 198 10.92 3.91 -3.76
CA THR A 198 9.83 3.83 -2.79
C THR A 198 8.85 4.96 -3.06
N ILE A 199 7.56 4.64 -3.04
CA ILE A 199 6.47 5.61 -3.06
C ILE A 199 5.90 5.64 -1.65
N GLU A 200 5.99 6.77 -0.98
CA GLU A 200 5.45 6.94 0.38
C GLU A 200 3.95 7.23 0.32
N SER A 201 3.17 6.48 1.10
CA SER A 201 1.73 6.62 1.22
C SER A 201 1.29 7.43 2.45
N ASN A 202 0.19 8.17 2.27
CA ASN A 202 -0.63 8.59 3.40
C ASN A 202 -1.32 7.34 3.98
N PHE A 203 -0.99 6.99 5.23
CA PHE A 203 -1.53 5.82 5.90
C PHE A 203 -2.87 6.14 6.58
N TYR A 204 -3.91 5.43 6.17
CA TYR A 204 -5.26 5.45 6.67
C TYR A 204 -5.66 4.08 7.20
N TYR A 205 -6.56 4.07 8.17
CA TYR A 205 -7.02 2.86 8.83
C TYR A 205 -8.53 2.81 8.90
N TYR A 206 -9.13 1.67 8.53
CA TYR A 206 -10.57 1.42 8.47
C TYR A 206 -11.37 2.26 7.46
N SER A 207 -10.94 3.49 7.17
CA SER A 207 -11.51 4.40 6.16
C SER A 207 -10.52 5.54 5.93
N PHE A 208 -10.74 6.36 4.91
CA PHE A 208 -9.96 7.57 4.68
C PHE A 208 -10.23 8.71 5.70
N GLN A 209 -11.03 8.44 6.73
CA GLN A 209 -11.29 9.34 7.85
C GLN A 209 -10.24 9.23 8.95
N TRP A 210 -9.63 8.07 9.17
CA TRP A 210 -8.65 7.86 10.24
C TRP A 210 -7.24 7.79 9.68
N LYS A 211 -6.45 8.85 9.89
CA LYS A 211 -5.09 8.96 9.37
C LYS A 211 -4.09 8.68 10.49
N HIS A 212 -3.09 7.85 10.23
CA HIS A 212 -2.03 7.55 11.19
C HIS A 212 -1.22 8.80 11.55
N ASP A 213 -0.94 8.98 12.84
CA ASP A 213 -0.22 10.14 13.38
C ASP A 213 1.31 10.02 13.25
N GLY A 214 1.80 8.80 13.06
CA GLY A 214 3.21 8.46 13.09
C GLY A 214 3.88 8.53 11.73
N LYS A 215 4.76 7.54 11.48
CA LYS A 215 5.51 7.47 10.22
C LYS A 215 4.57 7.18 9.07
N ARG A 216 4.89 7.77 7.92
CA ARG A 216 4.23 7.44 6.67
C ARG A 216 4.56 6.01 6.25
N TRP A 217 3.68 5.42 5.46
CA TRP A 217 3.85 4.06 4.99
C TRP A 217 4.78 4.05 3.78
N LEU A 218 5.90 3.32 3.85
CA LEU A 218 6.96 3.35 2.83
C LEU A 218 6.70 2.38 1.68
N HIS A 219 5.46 2.32 1.21
CA HIS A 219 5.02 1.53 0.07
C HIS A 219 3.89 2.26 -0.66
N PRO A 220 3.66 2.01 -1.96
CA PRO A 220 4.21 0.93 -2.80
C PRO A 220 5.66 1.13 -3.28
N GLN A 221 6.19 0.16 -4.03
CA GLN A 221 7.51 0.25 -4.66
C GLN A 221 7.40 0.32 -6.18
N ALA A 222 8.39 0.92 -6.82
CA ALA A 222 8.53 0.99 -8.27
C ALA A 222 9.94 0.56 -8.71
N THR A 223 9.98 -0.19 -9.80
CA THR A 223 11.18 -0.52 -10.57
C THR A 223 10.86 -0.44 -12.06
N PHE A 224 11.78 -0.87 -12.92
CA PHE A 224 11.54 -0.94 -14.36
C PHE A 224 12.07 -2.25 -14.95
N PHE A 225 11.44 -2.68 -16.04
CA PHE A 225 11.76 -3.93 -16.69
C PHE A 225 13.16 -3.91 -17.33
N GLN A 226 13.99 -4.90 -17.01
CA GLN A 226 15.35 -5.08 -17.50
C GLN A 226 15.64 -6.52 -17.96
N GLY A 227 14.60 -7.29 -18.29
CA GLY A 227 14.72 -8.72 -18.59
C GLY A 227 15.17 -9.50 -17.35
N ASP A 228 16.14 -10.40 -17.51
CA ASP A 228 16.63 -11.26 -16.41
C ASP A 228 17.26 -10.49 -15.24
N ARG A 229 17.59 -9.20 -15.43
CA ARG A 229 18.14 -8.33 -14.39
C ARG A 229 17.08 -7.55 -13.60
N THR A 230 15.81 -7.67 -13.97
CA THR A 230 14.72 -6.98 -13.25
C THR A 230 14.70 -7.43 -11.79
N ILE A 231 14.64 -6.49 -10.84
CA ILE A 231 14.50 -6.82 -9.42
C ILE A 231 13.21 -7.60 -9.21
N LEU A 232 13.31 -8.74 -8.53
CA LEU A 232 12.14 -9.55 -8.21
C LEU A 232 11.20 -8.83 -7.23
N PRO A 233 9.88 -9.02 -7.34
CA PRO A 233 8.91 -8.34 -6.49
C PRO A 233 9.19 -8.43 -4.99
N GLN A 234 9.47 -9.61 -4.44
CA GLN A 234 9.75 -9.74 -3.00
C GLN A 234 11.03 -8.98 -2.59
N ASP A 235 12.08 -9.02 -3.41
CA ASP A 235 13.32 -8.28 -3.17
C ASP A 235 13.12 -6.76 -3.29
N LEU A 236 12.21 -6.32 -4.17
CA LEU A 236 11.83 -4.92 -4.28
C LEU A 236 11.09 -4.47 -3.02
N ARG A 237 10.09 -5.24 -2.57
CA ARG A 237 9.32 -4.98 -1.33
C ARG A 237 10.24 -4.84 -0.11
N GLY A 238 11.20 -5.76 0.05
CA GLY A 238 12.14 -5.77 1.18
C GLY A 238 13.14 -4.61 1.23
N SER A 239 13.25 -3.82 0.15
CA SER A 239 14.23 -2.71 0.05
C SER A 239 13.69 -1.33 0.43
N ALA A 240 12.44 -1.26 0.91
CA ALA A 240 11.76 0.00 1.21
C ALA A 240 12.58 0.93 2.13
N GLY A 241 12.73 2.18 1.71
CA GLY A 241 13.33 3.27 2.48
C GLY A 241 14.85 3.24 2.68
N ALA A 242 15.49 2.08 2.79
CA ALA A 242 16.92 1.97 3.12
C ALA A 242 17.86 2.08 1.90
N GLN A 243 17.39 1.72 0.71
CA GLN A 243 18.20 1.65 -0.52
C GLN A 243 17.52 2.29 -1.74
N SER A 244 16.49 3.11 -1.51
CA SER A 244 15.59 3.59 -2.54
C SER A 244 15.47 5.11 -2.55
N ARG A 245 15.25 5.69 -3.74
CA ARG A 245 14.72 7.06 -3.83
C ARG A 245 13.28 7.07 -3.32
N VAL A 246 12.91 8.03 -2.47
CA VAL A 246 11.55 8.15 -1.94
C VAL A 246 10.78 9.25 -2.68
N ILE A 247 9.63 8.89 -3.24
CA ILE A 247 8.60 9.82 -3.74
C ILE A 247 7.60 10.03 -2.60
N TYR A 248 7.61 11.21 -2.00
CA TYR A 248 6.73 11.56 -0.89
C TYR A 248 5.30 11.82 -1.36
N ASP A 249 4.30 11.51 -0.51
CA ASP A 249 2.88 11.76 -0.78
C ASP A 249 2.39 11.20 -2.13
N GLY A 250 2.97 10.07 -2.56
CA GLY A 250 2.74 9.51 -3.89
C GLY A 250 1.67 8.43 -3.96
N ALA A 251 1.08 8.06 -2.82
CA ALA A 251 0.09 6.99 -2.75
C ALA A 251 -0.83 7.14 -1.53
N TRP A 252 -1.90 6.36 -1.53
CA TRP A 252 -2.78 6.14 -0.39
C TRP A 252 -2.62 4.72 0.11
N HIS A 253 -2.63 4.52 1.41
CA HIS A 253 -2.73 3.20 2.02
C HIS A 253 -3.96 3.16 2.93
N CYS A 254 -4.96 2.34 2.62
CA CYS A 254 -6.20 2.21 3.40
C CYS A 254 -6.29 0.81 4.01
N SER A 255 -5.58 0.60 5.11
CA SER A 255 -5.54 -0.73 5.72
C SER A 255 -6.85 -1.05 6.43
N SER A 256 -7.32 -2.28 6.25
CA SER A 256 -8.56 -2.81 6.82
C SER A 256 -9.82 -2.01 6.47
N CYS A 257 -9.87 -1.39 5.30
CA CYS A 257 -11.02 -0.61 4.84
C CYS A 257 -12.13 -1.49 4.23
N PHE A 258 -12.78 -2.31 5.06
CA PHE A 258 -13.75 -3.32 4.64
C PHE A 258 -15.22 -2.89 4.74
N SER A 259 -16.09 -3.47 3.91
CA SER A 259 -17.52 -3.17 3.90
C SER A 259 -18.30 -3.96 4.95
N THR A 260 -17.76 -5.10 5.40
CA THR A 260 -18.42 -6.04 6.32
C THR A 260 -17.51 -6.42 7.50
N VAL A 261 -18.11 -6.80 8.63
CA VAL A 261 -17.42 -7.41 9.76
C VAL A 261 -16.84 -8.76 9.36
N ALA A 262 -17.56 -9.53 8.54
CA ALA A 262 -17.09 -10.81 8.03
C ALA A 262 -15.75 -10.71 7.28
N GLU A 263 -15.55 -9.67 6.47
CA GLU A 263 -14.27 -9.42 5.80
C GLU A 263 -13.13 -9.12 6.79
N VAL A 264 -13.42 -8.34 7.85
CA VAL A 264 -12.44 -8.07 8.92
C VAL A 264 -12.01 -9.37 9.60
N GLN A 265 -12.97 -10.20 9.99
CA GLN A 265 -12.71 -11.49 10.63
C GLN A 265 -11.90 -12.40 9.70
N LYS A 266 -12.28 -12.48 8.42
CA LYS A 266 -11.58 -13.29 7.44
C LYS A 266 -10.14 -12.83 7.23
N LYS A 267 -9.89 -11.52 7.16
CA LYS A 267 -8.54 -10.95 7.06
C LYS A 267 -7.67 -11.39 8.24
N LEU A 268 -8.20 -11.31 9.46
CA LEU A 268 -7.51 -11.72 10.69
C LEU A 268 -7.19 -13.22 10.72
N GLU A 269 -7.96 -14.04 10.03
CA GLU A 269 -7.74 -15.48 9.93
C GLU A 269 -6.75 -15.88 8.83
N SER A 270 -6.64 -15.09 7.76
CA SER A 270 -5.94 -15.48 6.54
C SER A 270 -4.57 -14.83 6.34
N PHE A 271 -4.29 -13.69 6.97
CA PHE A 271 -3.04 -12.94 6.79
C PHE A 271 -1.86 -13.48 7.62
N SER A 272 -0.63 -13.13 7.26
CA SER A 272 0.59 -13.70 7.87
C SER A 272 0.80 -13.34 9.35
N HIS A 273 0.11 -12.32 9.86
CA HIS A 273 0.17 -11.87 11.26
C HIS A 273 -0.79 -12.65 12.19
N GLN A 274 -0.52 -13.94 12.34
CA GLN A 274 -1.40 -14.85 13.10
C GLN A 274 -1.54 -14.52 14.60
N GLU A 275 -0.69 -13.64 15.15
CA GLU A 275 -0.82 -13.11 16.50
C GLU A 275 -2.16 -12.39 16.78
N PHE A 276 -2.81 -11.86 15.73
CA PHE A 276 -4.13 -11.21 15.84
C PHE A 276 -5.31 -12.16 15.60
N ASN A 277 -5.08 -13.44 15.26
CA ASN A 277 -6.13 -14.43 15.06
C ASN A 277 -6.66 -14.96 16.41
N GLN A 278 -7.21 -14.07 17.23
CA GLN A 278 -7.77 -14.40 18.55
C GLN A 278 -9.25 -14.02 18.62
N PRO A 279 -10.10 -14.78 19.36
CA PRO A 279 -11.53 -14.49 19.45
C PRO A 279 -11.86 -13.04 19.85
N VAL A 280 -11.04 -12.44 20.71
CA VAL A 280 -11.20 -11.06 21.18
C VAL A 280 -11.00 -9.98 20.10
N PHE A 281 -10.22 -10.27 19.06
CA PHE A 281 -10.06 -9.37 17.91
C PHE A 281 -11.15 -9.57 16.85
N LYS A 282 -11.90 -10.68 16.95
CA LYS A 282 -12.95 -11.08 16.00
C LYS A 282 -14.37 -10.82 16.51
N ASP A 283 -14.55 -10.34 17.74
CA ASP A 283 -15.86 -9.97 18.25
C ASP A 283 -16.49 -8.82 17.42
N PRO A 284 -17.69 -9.00 16.84
CA PRO A 284 -18.31 -8.01 15.97
C PRO A 284 -18.50 -6.62 16.62
N ALA A 285 -18.94 -6.58 17.88
CA ALA A 285 -19.20 -5.32 18.57
C ALA A 285 -17.88 -4.58 18.89
N GLN A 286 -16.81 -5.33 19.18
CA GLN A 286 -15.46 -4.78 19.30
C GLN A 286 -14.93 -4.19 18.00
N ILE A 287 -15.10 -4.91 16.89
CA ILE A 287 -14.71 -4.45 15.56
C ILE A 287 -15.43 -3.12 15.26
N VAL A 288 -16.75 -3.07 15.44
CA VAL A 288 -17.54 -1.86 15.20
C VAL A 288 -17.06 -0.69 16.05
N ARG A 289 -16.84 -0.90 17.36
CA ARG A 289 -16.30 0.14 18.25
C ARG A 289 -14.95 0.66 17.75
N ARG A 290 -14.01 -0.23 17.41
CA ARG A 290 -12.65 0.15 17.00
C ARG A 290 -12.66 0.93 15.67
N PHE A 291 -13.44 0.46 14.71
CA PHE A 291 -13.59 1.10 13.40
C PHE A 291 -14.23 2.48 13.50
N ARG A 292 -15.26 2.60 14.34
CA ARG A 292 -15.97 3.87 14.60
C ARG A 292 -15.11 4.91 15.32
N ASN A 293 -14.12 4.48 16.09
CA ASN A 293 -13.33 5.38 16.92
C ASN A 293 -11.85 5.50 16.49
N GLY A 294 -11.46 4.88 15.37
CA GLY A 294 -10.07 4.93 14.87
C GLY A 294 -9.07 4.29 15.82
N VAL A 295 -9.49 3.25 16.55
CA VAL A 295 -8.65 2.59 17.55
C VAL A 295 -7.95 1.39 16.92
N ASP A 296 -6.63 1.30 17.08
CA ASP A 296 -5.83 0.16 16.63
C ASP A 296 -6.46 -1.19 17.04
N ILE A 297 -6.37 -2.20 16.17
CA ILE A 297 -7.03 -3.50 16.41
C ILE A 297 -6.56 -4.16 17.72
N ALA A 298 -5.30 -3.95 18.09
CA ALA A 298 -4.71 -4.40 19.34
C ALA A 298 -4.45 -3.25 20.33
N GLU A 299 -5.11 -2.11 20.15
CA GLU A 299 -5.07 -0.96 21.07
C GLU A 299 -3.65 -0.56 21.48
N ARG A 300 -2.68 -0.74 20.56
CA ARG A 300 -1.27 -0.50 20.83
C ARG A 300 -1.06 1.00 21.10
N PRO A 301 -0.42 1.39 22.22
CA PRO A 301 -0.36 2.81 22.62
C PRO A 301 0.32 3.76 21.64
N LEU A 302 1.16 3.23 20.74
CA LEU A 302 1.90 4.00 19.75
C LEU A 302 1.18 4.09 18.39
N GLU A 303 0.17 3.25 18.16
CA GLU A 303 -0.62 3.22 16.92
C GLU A 303 -1.83 4.13 17.07
N LYS A 304 -1.61 5.42 16.81
CA LYS A 304 -2.62 6.47 16.95
C LYS A 304 -3.08 7.00 15.60
N TYR A 305 -4.37 7.32 15.52
CA TYR A 305 -5.00 7.79 14.31
C TYR A 305 -5.83 9.04 14.60
N SER A 306 -5.55 10.12 13.88
CA SER A 306 -6.34 11.34 13.91
C SER A 306 -7.52 11.26 12.95
N ARG A 307 -8.68 11.73 13.40
CA ARG A 307 -9.86 11.91 12.56
C ARG A 307 -9.68 13.11 11.62
N ILE A 308 -9.94 12.92 10.33
CA ILE A 308 -9.95 13.98 9.32
C ILE A 308 -11.38 14.29 8.93
N GLU A 309 -11.80 15.52 9.22
CA GLU A 309 -13.06 16.06 8.74
C GLU A 309 -12.98 16.39 7.25
N ASN A 310 -13.96 15.94 6.47
CA ASN A 310 -14.10 16.28 5.05
C ASN A 310 -12.82 16.04 4.24
N ASN A 311 -12.18 14.88 4.41
CA ASN A 311 -10.93 14.56 3.73
C ASN A 311 -11.07 14.74 2.20
N ARG A 312 -10.19 15.56 1.61
CA ARG A 312 -10.15 15.85 0.16
C ARG A 312 -9.07 15.06 -0.56
N ASP A 313 -8.19 14.37 0.17
CA ASP A 313 -7.16 13.50 -0.40
C ASP A 313 -7.69 12.06 -0.45
N LEU A 314 -8.46 11.76 -1.50
CA LEU A 314 -9.09 10.47 -1.78
C LEU A 314 -8.88 10.10 -3.26
N PRO A 315 -8.91 8.80 -3.61
CA PRO A 315 -9.02 8.34 -4.99
C PRO A 315 -10.18 9.03 -5.72
N SER A 316 -9.98 9.44 -6.98
CA SER A 316 -10.97 10.19 -7.76
C SER A 316 -12.30 9.43 -7.88
N TYR A 317 -12.24 8.14 -8.19
CA TYR A 317 -13.43 7.30 -8.30
C TYR A 317 -14.25 7.26 -7.01
N LEU A 318 -13.57 7.25 -5.86
CA LEU A 318 -14.23 7.29 -4.55
C LEU A 318 -14.89 8.66 -4.29
N LYS A 319 -14.24 9.77 -4.69
CA LYS A 319 -14.82 11.13 -4.60
C LYS A 319 -16.09 11.28 -5.44
N ASP A 320 -16.09 10.67 -6.61
CA ASP A 320 -17.20 10.78 -7.57
C ASP A 320 -18.35 9.84 -7.21
N ASN A 321 -18.11 8.79 -6.39
CA ASN A 321 -19.08 7.77 -6.02
C ASN A 321 -19.18 7.54 -4.50
N PRO A 322 -19.30 8.58 -3.66
CA PRO A 322 -19.21 8.43 -2.20
C PRO A 322 -20.35 7.58 -1.62
N GLY A 323 -21.54 7.63 -2.23
CA GLY A 323 -22.69 6.84 -1.81
C GLY A 323 -22.59 5.35 -2.11
N LYS A 324 -21.71 4.94 -3.03
CA LYS A 324 -21.45 3.52 -3.34
C LYS A 324 -20.54 2.88 -2.30
N PHE A 325 -19.69 3.69 -1.67
CA PHE A 325 -18.60 3.25 -0.81
C PHE A 325 -18.56 4.02 0.52
N PRO A 326 -19.69 4.15 1.26
CA PRO A 326 -19.77 5.03 2.43
C PRO A 326 -18.77 4.66 3.53
N TRP A 327 -18.44 3.38 3.69
CA TRP A 327 -17.47 2.89 4.68
C TRP A 327 -16.02 3.30 4.39
N PHE A 328 -15.66 3.63 3.15
CA PHE A 328 -14.35 4.22 2.84
C PHE A 328 -14.30 5.71 3.17
N ILE A 329 -15.44 6.40 3.20
CA ILE A 329 -15.55 7.84 3.46
C ILE A 329 -15.59 8.14 4.96
N SER A 330 -16.43 7.42 5.70
CA SER A 330 -16.67 7.68 7.12
C SER A 330 -17.07 6.40 7.86
N ARG A 331 -16.72 6.34 9.14
CA ARG A 331 -17.14 5.29 10.09
C ARG A 331 -18.06 5.82 11.19
N ASP A 332 -18.65 7.02 11.00
CA ASP A 332 -19.37 7.73 12.07
C ASP A 332 -20.72 7.08 12.45
N ALA A 333 -21.34 6.35 11.52
CA ALA A 333 -22.62 5.68 11.75
C ALA A 333 -22.55 4.73 12.96
N PRO A 334 -23.65 4.48 13.69
CA PRO A 334 -23.62 3.63 14.88
C PRO A 334 -23.05 2.21 14.66
N ASN A 335 -23.26 1.66 13.46
CA ASN A 335 -22.71 0.38 13.01
C ASN A 335 -21.39 0.52 12.23
N ALA A 336 -20.72 1.67 12.28
CA ALA A 336 -19.51 2.00 11.54
C ALA A 336 -19.62 1.80 10.01
N ASN A 337 -20.82 1.94 9.43
CA ASN A 337 -21.12 1.68 8.02
C ASN A 337 -20.81 0.24 7.56
N PHE A 338 -20.79 -0.73 8.48
CA PHE A 338 -20.76 -2.14 8.11
C PHE A 338 -22.10 -2.59 7.55
N LEU A 339 -22.08 -3.35 6.44
CA LEU A 339 -23.28 -3.81 5.74
C LEU A 339 -23.98 -4.99 6.44
N ASP A 340 -23.24 -5.75 7.27
CA ASP A 340 -23.65 -7.00 7.89
C ASP A 340 -23.79 -6.90 9.43
N PHE A 341 -23.79 -5.69 9.99
CA PHE A 341 -23.93 -5.46 11.42
C PHE A 341 -25.13 -4.56 11.74
N GLU A 342 -26.12 -5.14 12.42
CA GLU A 342 -27.25 -4.42 12.99
C GLU A 342 -26.98 -4.08 14.46
N GLY A 343 -27.09 -2.80 14.82
CA GLY A 343 -26.96 -2.33 16.20
C GLY A 343 -25.95 -1.23 16.39
N GLU A 344 -25.75 -0.83 17.64
CA GLU A 344 -24.71 0.13 18.03
C GLU A 344 -23.53 -0.64 18.63
N GLY A 345 -22.33 -0.43 18.08
CA GLY A 345 -21.12 -0.82 18.81
C GLY A 345 -20.98 0.03 20.08
N ALA A 346 -20.23 -0.47 21.07
CA ALA A 346 -19.90 0.32 22.25
C ALA A 346 -19.27 1.67 21.82
N LYS A 347 -19.57 2.77 22.52
CA LYS A 347 -19.05 4.09 22.12
C LYS A 347 -17.61 4.30 22.57
N SER A 348 -17.18 3.62 23.63
CA SER A 348 -15.82 3.68 24.17
C SER A 348 -15.38 2.34 24.78
N LEU A 349 -14.15 2.28 25.30
CA LEU A 349 -13.66 1.13 26.06
C LEU A 349 -14.33 1.05 27.45
N GLU A 350 -14.66 2.18 28.07
CA GLU A 350 -15.34 2.23 29.37
C GLU A 350 -16.77 1.68 29.31
N GLU A 351 -17.43 1.82 28.16
CA GLU A 351 -18.75 1.24 27.89
C GLU A 351 -18.68 -0.24 27.42
N TRP A 352 -17.47 -0.79 27.22
CA TRP A 352 -17.31 -2.18 26.79
C TRP A 352 -17.42 -3.16 27.95
N VAL A 353 -18.31 -4.16 27.81
CA VAL A 353 -18.59 -5.18 28.84
C VAL A 353 -18.17 -6.60 28.44
N GLY A 354 -17.57 -6.78 27.26
CA GLY A 354 -17.13 -8.09 26.79
C GLY A 354 -15.64 -8.39 27.07
N PRO A 355 -15.10 -9.50 26.52
CA PRO A 355 -13.75 -9.94 26.81
C PRO A 355 -12.68 -8.95 26.29
N THR A 356 -11.54 -8.90 26.99
CA THR A 356 -10.31 -8.20 26.57
C THR A 356 -9.16 -9.21 26.49
N PRO A 357 -8.12 -8.96 25.68
CA PRO A 357 -7.01 -9.89 25.55
C PRO A 357 -6.26 -10.00 26.88
N VAL A 358 -5.88 -11.23 27.25
CA VAL A 358 -5.04 -11.49 28.43
C VAL A 358 -3.62 -10.97 28.21
N VAL A 359 -3.13 -11.05 26.97
CA VAL A 359 -1.85 -10.52 26.51
C VAL A 359 -2.10 -9.81 25.17
N TRP A 360 -1.69 -8.55 25.08
CA TRP A 360 -1.75 -7.80 23.82
C TRP A 360 -0.59 -8.23 22.91
N PRO A 361 -0.84 -8.52 21.63
CA PRO A 361 0.21 -8.63 20.62
C PRO A 361 1.06 -7.35 20.65
N GLN A 362 2.39 -7.49 20.56
CA GLN A 362 3.31 -6.36 20.55
C GLN A 362 3.33 -5.65 19.20
#